data_AF-A0A6B2XLG8-F1
#
_entry.id   AF-A0A6B2XLG8-F1
#
_cell.length_a   1.000
_cell.length_b   1.000
_cell.length_c   1.000
_cell.angle_alpha   90.00
_cell.angle_beta   90.00
_cell.angle_gamma   90.00
#
_symmetry.space_group_name_H-M   'P 1'
#
loop_
_entity.id
_entity.type
_entity.pdbx_description
1 polymer ?
#
loop_
_entity_poly.entity_id
_entity_poly.type
_entity_poly.pdbx_seq_one_letter_code
_entity_poly.pdbx_strand_id
1 'polypeptide(L)' 'MNDGTITLPWLVIRQDDNGNRYRVGRYATRAEAQKIADSLDSRGHKQLYWVERVSQNGSGSAD' A
#
# COMPACT_ATOMS: atom_id res chain seq x y z
N MET A 1 8.61 28.66 -1.10
CA MET A 1 8.38 27.44 -1.90
C MET A 1 7.65 26.44 -1.03
N ASN A 2 6.37 26.18 -1.31
CA ASN A 2 5.67 25.07 -0.64
C ASN A 2 6.16 23.79 -1.29
N ASP A 3 7.03 23.07 -0.59
CA ASP A 3 7.43 21.72 -0.96
C ASP A 3 6.18 20.86 -0.89
N GLY A 4 5.48 20.78 -2.03
CA GLY A 4 4.31 19.97 -2.25
C GLY A 4 4.71 18.51 -2.17
N THR A 5 5.06 18.06 -0.97
CA THR A 5 5.22 16.66 -0.63
C THR A 5 3.85 16.04 -0.88
N ILE A 6 3.66 15.53 -2.10
CA ILE A 6 2.49 14.75 -2.46
C ILE A 6 2.52 13.57 -1.51
N THR A 7 1.83 13.69 -0.39
CA THR A 7 1.67 12.59 0.53
C THR A 7 0.83 11.59 -0.22
N LEU A 8 1.43 10.43 -0.49
CA LEU A 8 0.74 9.25 -1.01
C LEU A 8 0.54 8.33 0.19
N PRO A 9 -0.44 8.61 1.08
CA PRO A 9 -0.62 7.89 2.31
C PRO A 9 -1.25 6.51 2.08
N TRP A 10 -1.79 6.22 0.90
CA TRP A 10 -2.44 4.95 0.62
C TRP A 10 -1.46 4.01 -0.07
N LEU A 11 -1.16 2.89 0.57
CA LEU A 11 -0.32 1.83 0.03
C LEU A 11 -1.19 0.65 -0.38
N VAL A 12 -0.79 -0.03 -1.45
CA VAL A 12 -1.28 -1.38 -1.75
C VAL A 12 -0.21 -2.36 -1.29
N ILE A 13 -0.59 -3.27 -0.39
CA ILE A 13 0.27 -4.32 0.13
C ILE A 13 -0.17 -5.65 -0.47
N ARG A 14 0.80 -6.46 -0.90
CA ARG A 14 0.63 -7.86 -1.28
C ARG A 14 1.27 -8.73 -0.21
N GLN A 15 0.57 -9.75 0.25
CA GLN A 15 1.14 -10.85 1.02
C GLN A 15 1.03 -12.15 0.22
N ASP A 16 2.12 -12.89 0.11
CA ASP A 16 2.12 -14.25 -0.45
C ASP A 16 1.84 -15.30 0.66
N ASP A 17 1.68 -16.56 0.27
CA ASP A 17 1.47 -17.67 1.21
C ASP A 17 2.61 -17.85 2.23
N ASN A 18 3.82 -17.42 1.86
CA ASN A 18 4.99 -17.45 2.74
C ASN A 18 4.97 -16.34 3.81
N GLY A 19 3.97 -15.46 3.76
CA GLY A 19 3.83 -14.36 4.71
C GLY A 19 4.68 -13.14 4.38
N ASN A 20 5.40 -13.12 3.26
CA ASN A 20 6.20 -12.00 2.79
C ASN A 20 5.28 -10.87 2.31
N ARG A 21 5.48 -9.68 2.87
CA ARG A 21 4.68 -8.49 2.55
C ARG A 21 5.47 -7.55 1.65
N TYR A 22 4.90 -7.23 0.50
CA TYR A 22 5.51 -6.34 -0.48
C TYR A 22 4.59 -5.15 -0.76
N ARG A 23 5.20 -3.96 -0.85
CA ARG A 23 4.50 -2.74 -1.28
C ARG A 23 4.42 -2.73 -2.80
N VAL A 24 3.20 -2.78 -3.32
CA VAL A 24 2.93 -2.82 -4.76
C VAL A 24 2.89 -1.41 -5.35
N GLY A 25 2.40 -0.42 -4.58
CA GLY A 25 2.32 0.97 -5.04
C GLY A 25 1.88 1.94 -3.95
N ARG A 26 2.03 3.24 -4.22
CA ARG A 26 1.55 4.36 -3.38
C ARG A 26 0.57 5.22 -4.17
N TYR A 27 -0.50 5.66 -3.52
CA TYR A 27 -1.60 6.38 -4.14
C TYR A 27 -2.03 7.58 -3.29
N ALA A 28 -2.58 8.58 -3.98
CA ALA A 28 -3.09 9.79 -3.35
C ALA A 28 -4.44 9.54 -2.66
N THR A 29 -5.25 8.64 -3.22
CA THR A 29 -6.58 8.32 -2.71
C THR A 29 -6.73 6.82 -2.37
N ARG A 30 -7.60 6.53 -1.39
CA ARG A 30 -7.96 5.15 -1.05
C ARG A 30 -8.63 4.44 -2.21
N ALA A 31 -9.49 5.14 -2.96
CA ALA A 31 -10.26 4.55 -4.04
C ALA A 31 -9.36 4.04 -5.17
N GLU A 32 -8.31 4.80 -5.53
CA GLU A 32 -7.32 4.35 -6.50
C GLU A 32 -6.54 3.13 -6.00
N ALA A 33 -6.06 3.17 -4.75
CA ALA A 33 -5.37 2.04 -4.15
C ALA A 33 -6.26 0.77 -4.11
N GLN A 34 -7.53 0.94 -3.75
CA GLN A 34 -8.49 -0.15 -3.63
C GLN A 34 -8.77 -0.78 -5.00
N LYS A 35 -9.03 0.04 -6.03
CA LYS A 35 -9.21 -0.45 -7.40
C LYS A 35 -8.04 -1.30 -7.88
N ILE A 36 -6.81 -0.92 -7.52
CA ILE A 36 -5.61 -1.71 -7.84
C ILE A 36 -5.59 -3.03 -7.07
N ALA A 37 -5.86 -3.01 -5.76
CA ALA A 37 -5.94 -4.22 -4.96
C ALA A 37 -6.97 -5.22 -5.52
N ASP A 38 -8.20 -4.76 -5.83
CA ASP A 38 -9.26 -5.59 -6.41
C ASP A 38 -8.88 -6.14 -7.81
N SER A 39 -8.20 -5.32 -8.63
CA SER A 39 -7.74 -5.73 -9.96
C SER A 39 -6.64 -6.80 -9.90
N LEU A 40 -5.83 -6.81 -8.84
CA LEU A 40 -4.76 -7.77 -8.62
C LEU A 40 -5.25 -9.07 -7.99
N ASP A 41 -6.25 -9.00 -7.10
CA ASP A 41 -6.90 -10.15 -6.46
C ASP A 41 -7.57 -11.07 -7.50
N SER A 42 -8.16 -10.49 -8.55
CA SER A 42 -8.88 -11.20 -9.61
C SER A 42 -8.02 -12.13 -10.48
N ARG A 43 -6.70 -12.20 -10.27
CA ARG A 43 -5.75 -12.95 -11.12
C ARG A 43 -5.46 -14.40 -10.67
N GLY A 44 -6.13 -14.90 -9.63
CA GLY A 44 -6.17 -16.34 -9.33
C GLY A 44 -4.93 -16.93 -8.65
N HIS A 45 -4.11 -16.10 -7.98
CA HIS A 45 -3.02 -16.56 -7.12
C HIS A 45 -3.44 -16.44 -5.64
N LYS A 46 -2.87 -17.28 -4.76
CA LYS A 46 -3.08 -17.24 -3.29
C LYS A 46 -2.40 -16.03 -2.62
N GLN A 47 -2.45 -14.88 -3.28
CA GLN A 47 -1.85 -13.65 -2.80
C GLN A 47 -2.95 -12.76 -2.27
N LEU A 48 -2.78 -12.29 -1.04
CA LEU A 48 -3.71 -11.35 -0.43
C LEU A 48 -3.29 -9.94 -0.78
N TYR A 49 -4.22 -9.13 -1.29
CA TYR A 49 -4.01 -7.72 -1.60
C TYR A 49 -4.91 -6.86 -0.72
N TRP A 50 -4.36 -5.84 -0.07
CA TRP A 50 -5.15 -4.88 0.70
C TRP A 50 -4.53 -3.48 0.70
N VAL A 51 -5.37 -2.51 1.06
CA VAL A 51 -4.96 -1.10 1.17
C VAL A 51 -4.62 -0.76 2.60
N GLU A 52 -3.46 -0.15 2.81
CA GLU A 52 -3.00 0.33 4.10
C GLU A 52 -2.78 1.85 4.07
N ARG A 53 -3.28 2.57 5.07
CA ARG A 53 -3.02 4.01 5.22
C ARG A 53 -1.79 4.21 6.10
N VAL A 54 -0.74 4.78 5.54
CA VAL A 54 0.41 5.27 6.31
C VAL A 54 0.00 6.56 6.97
N SER A 55 -0.23 6.48 8.27
CA SER A 55 -0.27 7.67 9.11
C SER A 55 1.18 8.11 9.33
N GLN A 56 1.46 9.40 9.20
CA GLN A 56 2.77 9.96 9.55
C GLN A 56 3.13 9.77 11.05
N ASN A 57 2.19 9.28 11.86
CA ASN A 57 2.40 8.91 13.25
C ASN A 57 2.86 7.45 13.34
N GLY A 58 4.17 7.25 13.27
CA GLY A 58 4.79 5.94 13.40
C GLY A 58 6.27 5.97 13.09
N SER A 59 7.01 6.80 13.80
CA SER A 59 8.44 6.60 14.02
C SER A 59 8.67 5.13 14.44
N GLY A 60 9.53 4.44 13.73
CA GLY A 60 10.23 3.22 14.17
C GLY A 60 11.62 3.31 13.55
N SER A 61 12.52 4.07 14.18
CA SER A 61 13.45 3.60 15.22
C SER A 61 14.56 2.76 14.57
N ALA A 62 15.74 3.32 14.36
CA ALA A 62 16.82 3.49 15.34
C ALA A 62 17.81 2.33 15.26
N ASP A 63 18.82 2.50 14.39
CA ASP A 63 20.26 2.23 14.56
C ASP A 63 20.94 2.57 13.22
#